data_AF-A0A6M2D881-F1
#
_entry.id   AF-A0A6M2D881-F1
#
_cell.length_a   1.000
_cell.length_b   1.000
_cell.length_c   1.000
_cell.angle_alpha   90.00
_cell.angle_beta   90.00
_cell.angle_gamma   90.00
#
_symmetry.space_group_name_H-M   'P 1'
#
loop_
_entity.id
_entity.type
_entity.pdbx_description
1 polymer ?
#
loop_
_entity_poly.entity_id
_entity_poly.type
_entity_poly.pdbx_seq_one_letter_code
_entity_poly.pdbx_strand_id
1 'polypeptide(L)'
;MATSFIGSVSRICLKPARSSAMLRAVKHELPGSKSMSSSALSRTCRHAVRSSPVRTAVCSYSQASTKGDQELADFLVEEIEAEKKARKSAQVPKIEGFDVKTEGSEVTLTRSFNRETITVHLNVNHSVDAEDADEFSGNKDNAPEPGEMKSKPNFTVEIECGGKKLFFSCTFNEAAEPEGQSENYADSFGVAEFAIYEGEWTDAVYTVSGDIMDGYLYDLLMNMLEERGISSEFGYNLVNFCTVYEHSLYIGLLEKLKAFVSKQ
;
A
#
# COMPACT_ATOMS: atom_id res chain seq x y z
N MET A 1 -23.71 15.50 57.07
CA MET A 1 -23.11 15.94 55.79
C MET A 1 -23.14 14.70 54.89
N ALA A 2 -23.91 14.59 53.81
CA ALA A 2 -23.85 15.37 52.55
C ALA A 2 -22.43 15.29 51.93
N THR A 3 -22.15 14.98 50.66
CA THR A 3 -22.89 14.75 49.38
C THR A 3 -21.86 14.19 48.36
N SER A 4 -22.12 13.41 47.31
CA SER A 4 -23.30 12.75 46.72
C SER A 4 -22.86 11.68 45.68
N PHE A 5 -23.76 10.81 45.20
CA PHE A 5 -23.55 9.98 44.00
C PHE A 5 -23.97 10.74 42.73
N ILE A 6 -23.23 10.57 41.63
CA ILE A 6 -23.59 11.08 40.29
C ILE A 6 -23.72 9.89 39.34
N GLY A 7 -24.92 9.70 38.78
CA GLY A 7 -25.18 8.67 37.77
C GLY A 7 -24.88 9.17 36.35
N SER A 8 -24.29 8.30 35.53
CA SER A 8 -24.05 8.59 34.11
C SER A 8 -25.27 8.22 33.26
N VAL A 9 -25.68 9.12 32.36
CA VAL A 9 -26.82 8.91 31.45
C VAL A 9 -26.29 8.67 30.03
N SER A 10 -26.19 7.41 29.64
CA SER A 10 -25.82 7.03 28.27
C SER A 10 -26.93 7.40 27.28
N ARG A 11 -26.62 8.25 26.30
CA ARG A 11 -27.51 8.53 25.16
C ARG A 11 -27.19 7.62 23.99
N ILE A 12 -28.15 6.78 23.63
CA ILE A 12 -28.13 5.95 22.43
C ILE A 12 -28.39 6.84 21.21
N CYS A 13 -27.47 6.86 20.24
CA CYS A 13 -27.69 7.42 18.91
C CYS A 13 -27.54 6.32 17.86
N LEU A 14 -28.66 5.81 17.34
CA LEU A 14 -28.66 4.89 16.20
C LEU A 14 -28.27 5.64 14.91
N LYS A 15 -27.28 5.13 14.17
CA LYS A 15 -27.05 5.48 12.76
C LYS A 15 -27.86 4.52 11.87
N PRO A 16 -28.63 5.01 10.87
CA PRO A 16 -29.36 4.15 9.95
C PRO A 16 -28.46 3.65 8.80
N ALA A 17 -28.50 2.35 8.53
CA ALA A 17 -27.92 1.78 7.32
C ALA A 17 -28.70 2.25 6.06
N ARG A 18 -28.01 2.40 4.93
CA ARG A 18 -28.66 2.58 3.62
C ARG A 18 -28.07 1.66 2.55
N SER A 19 -28.99 0.91 1.94
CA SER A 19 -28.77 -0.07 0.89
C SER A 19 -28.54 0.59 -0.48
N SER A 20 -27.70 -0.03 -1.30
CA SER A 20 -27.40 0.35 -2.68
C SER A 20 -28.13 -0.58 -3.66
N ALA A 21 -28.91 0.00 -4.59
CA ALA A 21 -29.58 -0.76 -5.65
C ALA A 21 -29.72 0.02 -6.97
N MET A 22 -28.73 -0.17 -7.83
CA MET A 22 -28.76 -0.34 -9.29
C MET A 22 -29.51 0.62 -10.26
N LEU A 23 -28.69 1.07 -11.22
CA LEU A 23 -28.87 1.06 -12.69
C LEU A 23 -29.97 1.91 -13.35
N ARG A 24 -29.51 2.73 -14.32
CA ARG A 24 -30.32 3.31 -15.39
C ARG A 24 -29.60 3.14 -16.73
N ALA A 25 -30.20 2.39 -17.65
CA ALA A 25 -29.71 2.26 -19.03
C ALA A 25 -30.24 3.41 -19.91
N VAL A 26 -29.42 3.90 -20.84
CA VAL A 26 -29.79 4.94 -21.81
C VAL A 26 -29.73 4.35 -23.22
N LYS A 27 -30.82 4.51 -23.99
CA LYS A 27 -30.87 4.18 -25.42
C LYS A 27 -30.35 5.33 -26.26
N HIS A 28 -29.70 5.02 -27.37
CA HIS A 28 -29.15 5.96 -28.33
C HIS A 28 -29.90 5.81 -29.67
N GLU A 29 -30.39 6.91 -30.26
CA GLU A 29 -31.03 6.96 -31.58
C GLU A 29 -30.51 8.21 -32.31
N LEU A 30 -30.23 8.08 -33.61
CA LEU A 30 -29.76 9.17 -34.50
C LEU A 30 -30.63 9.21 -35.80
N PRO A 31 -30.69 10.34 -36.52
CA PRO A 31 -31.90 10.74 -37.23
C PRO A 31 -31.98 10.36 -38.73
N GLY A 32 -33.20 10.36 -39.26
CA GLY A 32 -33.50 10.20 -40.68
C GLY A 32 -33.70 11.52 -41.44
N SER A 33 -33.25 11.53 -42.70
CA SER A 33 -33.24 12.67 -43.63
C SER A 33 -34.61 13.17 -44.09
N LYS A 34 -34.72 14.46 -44.46
CA LYS A 34 -35.56 14.94 -45.59
C LYS A 34 -34.91 16.10 -46.36
N SER A 35 -35.10 16.08 -47.67
CA SER A 35 -34.75 17.11 -48.66
C SER A 35 -36.00 17.87 -49.11
N MET A 36 -35.87 19.13 -49.57
CA MET A 36 -36.77 19.79 -50.52
C MET A 36 -36.10 21.03 -51.14
N SER A 37 -36.55 21.46 -52.31
CA SER A 37 -35.76 22.28 -53.26
C SER A 37 -36.17 23.75 -53.44
N SER A 38 -35.18 24.55 -53.85
CA SER A 38 -35.25 25.66 -54.83
C SER A 38 -36.27 26.81 -54.71
N SER A 39 -35.77 28.04 -54.71
CA SER A 39 -35.95 28.98 -55.85
C SER A 39 -35.01 30.19 -55.72
N ALA A 40 -34.71 30.85 -56.84
CA ALA A 40 -33.75 31.95 -56.91
C ALA A 40 -34.43 33.33 -56.87
N LEU A 41 -33.68 34.37 -56.46
CA LEU A 41 -33.70 35.68 -57.11
C LEU A 41 -32.54 36.56 -56.66
N SER A 42 -31.91 37.24 -57.61
CA SER A 42 -30.74 38.10 -57.42
C SER A 42 -31.11 39.45 -56.79
N ARG A 43 -30.27 39.96 -55.87
CA ARG A 43 -30.10 41.41 -55.63
C ARG A 43 -28.77 41.72 -54.94
N THR A 44 -27.91 42.45 -55.64
CA THR A 44 -26.66 43.01 -55.11
C THR A 44 -26.94 44.22 -54.21
N CYS A 45 -26.65 44.11 -52.92
CA CYS A 45 -26.51 45.27 -52.04
C CYS A 45 -25.10 45.28 -51.42
N ARG A 46 -24.30 46.29 -51.78
CA ARG A 46 -22.99 46.53 -51.15
C ARG A 46 -23.21 47.14 -49.77
N HIS A 47 -23.05 46.35 -48.71
CA HIS A 47 -22.99 46.88 -47.35
C HIS A 47 -21.55 46.80 -46.83
N ALA A 48 -21.10 47.91 -46.23
CA ALA A 48 -19.73 48.07 -45.77
C ALA A 48 -19.39 47.06 -44.67
N VAL A 49 -18.19 46.47 -44.77
CA VAL A 49 -17.62 45.62 -43.72
C VAL A 49 -17.31 46.49 -42.51
N ARG A 50 -18.21 46.50 -41.53
CA ARG A 50 -17.90 46.96 -40.17
C ARG A 50 -17.37 45.76 -39.39
N SER A 51 -16.05 45.63 -39.31
CA SER A 51 -15.36 44.58 -38.58
C SER A 51 -15.58 44.74 -37.07
N SER A 52 -16.68 44.21 -36.54
CA SER A 52 -16.75 43.88 -35.12
C SER A 52 -15.72 42.80 -34.82
N PRO A 53 -14.89 42.94 -33.77
CA PRO A 53 -14.02 41.85 -33.36
C PRO A 53 -14.91 40.71 -32.88
N VAL A 54 -14.95 39.63 -33.67
CA VAL A 54 -15.46 38.34 -33.19
C VAL A 54 -14.52 37.95 -32.07
N ARG A 55 -14.96 38.14 -30.81
CA ARG A 55 -14.33 37.47 -29.68
C ARG A 55 -14.47 35.99 -29.96
N THR A 56 -13.38 35.36 -30.37
CA THR A 56 -13.22 33.91 -30.26
C THR A 56 -13.46 33.60 -28.79
N ALA A 57 -14.65 33.07 -28.50
CA ALA A 57 -14.90 32.41 -27.24
C ALA A 57 -13.99 31.19 -27.25
N VAL A 58 -12.78 31.36 -26.71
CA VAL A 58 -12.05 30.26 -26.10
C VAL A 58 -13.01 29.66 -25.10
N CYS A 59 -13.63 28.56 -25.51
CA CYS A 59 -14.36 27.69 -24.62
C CYS A 59 -13.28 27.03 -23.77
N SER A 60 -12.82 27.78 -22.77
CA SER A 60 -12.14 27.22 -21.63
C SER A 60 -13.13 26.23 -21.04
N TYR A 61 -12.95 24.95 -21.37
CA TYR A 61 -13.45 23.86 -20.55
C TYR A 61 -12.77 24.06 -19.19
N SER A 62 -13.45 24.80 -18.30
CA SER A 62 -13.21 24.68 -16.88
C SER A 62 -13.31 23.19 -16.58
N GLN A 63 -12.23 22.59 -16.07
CA GLN A 63 -12.25 21.27 -15.49
C GLN A 63 -13.07 21.37 -14.20
N ALA A 64 -14.38 21.51 -14.34
CA ALA A 64 -15.26 21.72 -13.20
C ALA A 64 -15.32 20.41 -12.43
N SER A 65 -14.76 20.40 -11.22
CA SER A 65 -14.87 19.28 -10.28
C SER A 65 -16.28 18.71 -10.28
N THR A 66 -16.38 17.42 -10.53
CA THR A 66 -17.66 16.72 -10.55
C THR A 66 -18.18 16.57 -9.11
N LYS A 67 -19.48 16.27 -8.99
CA LYS A 67 -20.06 15.92 -7.70
C LYS A 67 -19.35 14.72 -7.04
N GLY A 68 -18.83 13.78 -7.85
CA GLY A 68 -18.06 12.64 -7.35
C GLY A 68 -16.69 13.05 -6.81
N ASP A 69 -16.02 14.01 -7.45
CA ASP A 69 -14.74 14.57 -6.95
C ASP A 69 -14.93 15.25 -5.59
N GLN A 70 -16.04 15.98 -5.40
CA GLN A 70 -16.38 16.64 -4.13
C GLN A 70 -16.67 15.61 -3.02
N GLU A 71 -17.54 14.62 -3.29
CA GLU A 71 -17.85 13.56 -2.33
C GLU A 71 -16.62 12.71 -1.96
N LEU A 72 -15.71 12.46 -2.90
CA LEU A 72 -14.44 11.78 -2.65
C LEU A 72 -13.47 12.64 -1.84
N ALA A 73 -13.37 13.94 -2.14
CA ALA A 73 -12.49 14.85 -1.40
C ALA A 73 -12.93 15.03 0.06
N ASP A 74 -14.24 15.11 0.32
CA ASP A 74 -14.82 15.18 1.66
C ASP A 74 -14.54 13.89 2.44
N PHE A 75 -14.81 12.72 1.85
CA PHE A 75 -14.50 11.42 2.45
C PHE A 75 -13.00 11.29 2.80
N LEU A 76 -12.10 11.65 1.88
CA LEU A 76 -10.66 11.61 2.12
C LEU A 76 -10.20 12.56 3.24
N VAL A 77 -10.95 13.61 3.60
CA VAL A 77 -10.63 14.44 4.78
C VAL A 77 -10.84 13.63 6.05
N GLU A 78 -12.00 12.98 6.19
CA GLU A 78 -12.34 12.17 7.36
C GLU A 78 -11.42 10.95 7.49
N GLU A 79 -11.14 10.28 6.37
CA GLU A 79 -10.29 9.07 6.34
C GLU A 79 -8.83 9.37 6.72
N ILE A 80 -8.20 10.39 6.13
CA ILE A 80 -6.83 10.79 6.47
C ILE A 80 -6.72 11.18 7.95
N GLU A 81 -7.77 11.78 8.51
CA GLU A 81 -7.84 12.09 9.94
C GLU A 81 -8.01 10.85 10.83
N ALA A 82 -8.77 9.85 10.39
CA ALA A 82 -8.94 8.59 11.11
C ALA A 82 -7.62 7.80 11.12
N GLU A 83 -6.99 7.62 9.96
CA GLU A 83 -5.74 6.87 9.82
C GLU A 83 -4.59 7.49 10.62
N LYS A 84 -4.47 8.82 10.61
CA LYS A 84 -3.48 9.54 11.44
C LYS A 84 -3.70 9.39 12.95
N LYS A 85 -4.94 9.10 13.39
CA LYS A 85 -5.27 8.84 14.80
C LYS A 85 -5.08 7.35 15.15
N ALA A 86 -5.27 6.44 14.19
CA ALA A 86 -5.05 4.99 14.34
C ALA A 86 -3.57 4.60 14.32
N ARG A 87 -2.71 5.40 13.66
CA ARG A 87 -1.27 5.13 13.51
C ARG A 87 -0.56 4.93 14.85
N LYS A 88 -0.05 3.72 15.08
CA LYS A 88 0.57 3.28 16.35
C LYS A 88 1.80 4.09 16.78
N SER A 89 2.61 4.55 15.82
CA SER A 89 3.74 5.45 16.10
C SER A 89 3.91 6.51 15.02
N ALA A 90 4.20 7.75 15.43
CA ALA A 90 4.49 8.84 14.51
C ALA A 90 5.84 8.67 13.80
N GLN A 91 6.78 7.97 14.44
CA GLN A 91 8.11 7.65 13.92
C GLN A 91 8.19 6.17 13.55
N VAL A 92 8.81 5.89 12.41
CA VAL A 92 9.17 4.54 11.99
C VAL A 92 10.22 3.99 12.98
N PRO A 93 10.08 2.75 13.49
CA PRO A 93 11.06 2.19 14.42
C PRO A 93 12.44 2.05 13.76
N LYS A 94 13.49 1.91 14.57
CA LYS A 94 14.84 1.61 14.10
C LYS A 94 15.08 0.11 14.21
N ILE A 95 15.82 -0.45 13.26
CA ILE A 95 16.29 -1.84 13.30
C ILE A 95 17.74 -1.80 13.77
N GLU A 96 18.05 -2.48 14.88
CA GLU A 96 19.36 -2.35 15.52
C GLU A 96 20.49 -2.96 14.67
N GLY A 97 21.61 -2.24 14.58
CA GLY A 97 22.77 -2.67 13.80
C GLY A 97 22.68 -2.47 12.29
N PHE A 98 21.57 -1.92 11.76
CA PHE A 98 21.40 -1.63 10.33
C PHE A 98 21.22 -0.12 10.05
N ASP A 99 21.87 0.38 9.00
CA ASP A 99 21.56 1.68 8.40
C ASP A 99 20.41 1.49 7.40
N VAL A 100 19.27 2.14 7.67
CA VAL A 100 18.02 1.96 6.92
C VAL A 100 17.80 3.14 5.98
N LYS A 101 17.66 2.84 4.69
CA LYS A 101 17.33 3.78 3.61
C LYS A 101 15.99 3.42 3.00
N THR A 102 15.20 4.43 2.69
CA THR A 102 13.82 4.28 2.19
C THR A 102 13.62 5.17 0.97
N GLU A 103 13.19 4.59 -0.16
CA GLU A 103 12.93 5.30 -1.40
C GLU A 103 11.59 4.86 -2.01
N GLY A 104 10.55 5.69 -1.89
CA GLY A 104 9.22 5.35 -2.38
C GLY A 104 8.57 4.25 -1.54
N SER A 105 8.55 3.02 -2.07
CA SER A 105 8.14 1.80 -1.37
C SER A 105 9.30 0.81 -1.16
N GLU A 106 10.48 1.11 -1.72
CA GLU A 106 11.70 0.31 -1.57
C GLU A 106 12.39 0.64 -0.24
N VAL A 107 12.86 -0.40 0.44
CA VAL A 107 13.62 -0.30 1.68
C VAL A 107 14.92 -1.07 1.52
N THR A 108 16.03 -0.43 1.86
CA THR A 108 17.37 -1.02 1.84
C THR A 108 18.00 -0.87 3.22
N LEU A 109 18.36 -1.99 3.83
CA LEU A 109 19.04 -2.05 5.12
C LEU A 109 20.47 -2.49 4.88
N THR A 110 21.45 -1.76 5.40
CA THR A 110 22.87 -2.07 5.21
C THR A 110 23.61 -2.23 6.54
N ARG A 111 24.47 -3.25 6.63
CA ARG A 111 25.29 -3.55 7.80
C ARG A 111 26.66 -4.07 7.37
N SER A 112 27.72 -3.69 8.07
CA SER A 112 29.06 -4.25 7.86
C SER A 112 29.42 -5.21 8.99
N PHE A 113 29.98 -6.37 8.64
CA PHE A 113 30.37 -7.41 9.59
C PHE A 113 31.67 -8.07 9.14
N ASN A 114 32.74 -8.00 9.92
CA ASN A 114 33.99 -8.73 9.66
C ASN A 114 34.58 -8.62 8.23
N ARG A 115 34.39 -7.47 7.55
CA ARG A 115 34.73 -7.14 6.14
C ARG A 115 33.75 -7.63 5.08
N GLU A 116 32.65 -8.25 5.48
CA GLU A 116 31.49 -8.49 4.64
C GLU A 116 30.55 -7.28 4.70
N THR A 117 29.82 -7.03 3.61
CA THR A 117 28.69 -6.09 3.58
C THR A 117 27.41 -6.90 3.43
N ILE A 118 26.51 -6.78 4.40
CA ILE A 118 25.17 -7.37 4.37
C ILE A 118 24.20 -6.28 3.95
N THR A 119 23.47 -6.56 2.87
CA THR A 119 22.41 -5.69 2.36
C THR A 119 21.11 -6.47 2.33
N VAL A 120 20.06 -5.92 2.95
CA VAL A 120 18.70 -6.46 2.85
C VAL A 120 17.88 -5.50 1.99
N HIS A 121 17.20 -6.03 0.98
CA HIS A 121 16.28 -5.28 0.14
C HIS A 121 14.86 -5.85 0.26
N LEU A 122 13.86 -4.98 0.30
CA LEU A 122 12.45 -5.36 0.30
C LEU A 122 11.59 -4.21 -0.24
N ASN A 123 10.37 -4.53 -0.67
CA ASN A 123 9.39 -3.57 -1.14
C ASN A 123 8.07 -3.78 -0.36
N VAL A 124 7.50 -2.70 0.20
CA VAL A 124 6.26 -2.77 1.01
C VAL A 124 4.96 -2.66 0.19
N ASN A 125 5.04 -2.77 -1.15
CA ASN A 125 3.84 -2.90 -1.98
C ASN A 125 3.26 -4.31 -1.86
N HIS A 126 1.94 -4.42 -1.73
CA HIS A 126 1.21 -5.71 -1.69
C HIS A 126 1.64 -6.66 -0.57
N SER A 127 2.19 -6.13 0.52
CA SER A 127 2.76 -6.91 1.62
C SER A 127 1.90 -6.98 2.88
N VAL A 128 0.70 -6.39 2.86
CA VAL A 128 -0.27 -6.48 3.96
C VAL A 128 -1.25 -7.59 3.65
N ASP A 129 -1.27 -8.63 4.49
CA ASP A 129 -2.18 -9.76 4.33
C ASP A 129 -3.59 -9.35 4.76
N ALA A 130 -4.51 -9.32 3.80
CA ALA A 130 -5.91 -8.97 4.04
C ALA A 130 -6.73 -10.15 4.60
N GLU A 131 -6.21 -11.37 4.56
CA GLU A 131 -6.94 -12.59 4.95
C GLU A 131 -7.15 -12.67 6.48
N ASP A 132 -6.21 -12.10 7.26
CA ASP A 132 -6.35 -11.92 8.73
C ASP A 132 -7.55 -11.03 9.13
N ALA A 133 -8.17 -10.30 8.19
CA ALA A 133 -9.35 -9.47 8.45
C ALA A 133 -10.69 -10.23 8.35
N ASP A 134 -10.75 -11.38 7.68
CA ASP A 134 -12.00 -12.06 7.33
C ASP A 134 -12.46 -13.13 8.36
N GLU A 135 -11.60 -13.58 9.29
CA GLU A 135 -12.01 -14.43 10.43
C GLU A 135 -12.97 -13.73 11.42
N PHE A 136 -13.16 -12.41 11.29
CA PHE A 136 -13.97 -11.58 12.19
C PHE A 136 -15.50 -11.83 12.14
N SER A 137 -15.94 -12.88 11.43
CA SER A 137 -17.35 -13.25 11.24
C SER A 137 -17.85 -14.39 12.17
N GLY A 138 -17.12 -14.68 13.25
CA GLY A 138 -17.31 -15.88 14.10
C GLY A 138 -18.20 -15.79 15.35
N ASN A 139 -18.10 -14.75 16.20
CA ASN A 139 -18.89 -14.70 17.45
C ASN A 139 -19.00 -13.28 18.05
N LYS A 140 -20.17 -12.90 18.60
CA LYS A 140 -20.46 -11.49 19.00
C LYS A 140 -20.19 -11.12 20.47
N ASP A 141 -19.85 -12.08 21.33
CA ASP A 141 -19.73 -11.85 22.78
C ASP A 141 -18.28 -11.81 23.29
N ASN A 142 -17.29 -12.11 22.45
CA ASN A 142 -15.89 -11.70 22.61
C ASN A 142 -15.39 -11.30 21.22
N ALA A 143 -15.54 -10.03 20.86
CA ALA A 143 -14.78 -9.51 19.72
C ALA A 143 -13.31 -9.48 20.15
N PRO A 144 -12.39 -10.23 19.50
CA PRO A 144 -10.98 -9.88 19.60
C PRO A 144 -10.82 -8.43 19.13
N GLU A 145 -9.75 -7.74 19.54
CA GLU A 145 -9.39 -6.51 18.84
C GLU A 145 -9.21 -6.85 17.35
N PRO A 146 -9.62 -5.97 16.41
CA PRO A 146 -9.40 -6.23 14.99
C PRO A 146 -7.92 -6.55 14.79
N GLY A 147 -7.65 -7.70 14.16
CA GLY A 147 -6.29 -8.20 13.96
C GLY A 147 -5.41 -7.08 13.44
N GLU A 148 -4.26 -6.87 14.08
CA GLU A 148 -3.31 -5.87 13.63
C GLU A 148 -2.85 -6.25 12.22
N MET A 149 -3.28 -5.49 11.21
CA MET A 149 -2.81 -5.64 9.84
C MET A 149 -1.28 -5.50 9.84
N LYS A 150 -0.58 -6.60 9.58
CA LYS A 150 0.88 -6.66 9.54
C LYS A 150 1.36 -6.63 8.10
N SER A 151 2.44 -5.89 7.87
CA SER A 151 3.15 -5.89 6.59
C SER A 151 4.30 -6.89 6.65
N LYS A 152 4.18 -8.00 5.92
CA LYS A 152 5.12 -9.13 5.85
C LYS A 152 5.75 -9.25 4.43
N PRO A 153 6.48 -8.24 3.93
CA PRO A 153 7.03 -8.27 2.58
C PRO A 153 8.13 -9.33 2.45
N ASN A 154 8.16 -10.04 1.32
CA ASN A 154 9.33 -10.83 0.95
C ASN A 154 10.56 -9.92 0.87
N PHE A 155 11.69 -10.43 1.36
CA PHE A 155 12.94 -9.69 1.42
C PHE A 155 14.10 -10.53 0.90
N THR A 156 15.09 -9.88 0.31
CA THR A 156 16.31 -10.54 -0.17
C THR A 156 17.50 -10.11 0.66
N VAL A 157 18.37 -11.06 1.03
CA VAL A 157 19.62 -10.80 1.74
C VAL A 157 20.79 -11.05 0.80
N GLU A 158 21.66 -10.07 0.65
CA GLU A 158 22.92 -10.17 -0.08
C GLU A 158 24.09 -10.01 0.89
N ILE A 159 24.99 -10.98 0.91
CA ILE A 159 26.26 -10.93 1.65
C ILE A 159 27.40 -10.80 0.63
N GLU A 160 28.01 -9.63 0.54
CA GLU A 160 29.16 -9.38 -0.32
C GLU A 160 30.48 -9.59 0.45
N CYS A 161 31.33 -10.47 -0.06
CA CYS A 161 32.68 -10.71 0.45
C CYS A 161 33.67 -10.95 -0.69
N GLY A 162 34.69 -10.09 -0.80
CA GLY A 162 35.79 -10.27 -1.76
C GLY A 162 35.35 -10.25 -3.24
N GLY A 163 34.28 -9.52 -3.58
CA GLY A 163 33.71 -9.46 -4.93
C GLY A 163 32.76 -10.60 -5.30
N LYS A 164 32.55 -11.56 -4.39
CA LYS A 164 31.51 -12.60 -4.48
C LYS A 164 30.29 -12.17 -3.66
N LYS A 165 29.11 -12.52 -4.14
CA LYS A 165 27.82 -12.23 -3.51
C LYS A 165 27.08 -13.54 -3.26
N LEU A 166 26.71 -13.77 -2.00
CA LEU A 166 25.80 -14.84 -1.60
C LEU A 166 24.41 -14.21 -1.41
N PHE A 167 23.43 -14.70 -2.16
CA PHE A 167 22.08 -14.17 -2.21
C PHE A 167 21.09 -15.16 -1.60
N PHE A 168 20.13 -14.65 -0.85
CA PHE A 168 18.98 -15.36 -0.32
C PHE A 168 17.70 -14.59 -0.66
N SER A 169 16.67 -15.30 -1.08
CA SER A 169 15.29 -14.83 -1.11
C SER A 169 14.56 -15.41 0.10
N CYS A 170 13.96 -14.56 0.92
CA CYS A 170 13.34 -14.92 2.19
C CYS A 170 11.86 -14.55 2.22
N THR A 171 11.06 -15.42 2.84
CA THR A 171 9.60 -15.30 2.99
C THR A 171 9.23 -15.44 4.47
N PHE A 172 8.28 -14.65 4.95
CA PHE A 172 7.79 -14.79 6.33
C PHE A 172 6.98 -16.09 6.49
N ASN A 173 7.07 -16.71 7.67
CA ASN A 173 6.32 -17.93 7.98
C ASN A 173 4.96 -17.56 8.59
N GLU A 174 3.85 -18.05 8.03
CA GLU A 174 2.48 -17.80 8.51
C GLU A 174 2.28 -18.22 9.99
N ALA A 175 3.00 -19.25 10.44
CA ALA A 175 2.85 -19.86 11.76
C ALA A 175 3.59 -19.15 12.92
N ALA A 176 4.24 -18.01 12.68
CA ALA A 176 5.06 -17.30 13.68
C ALA A 176 4.28 -16.34 14.60
N GLU A 177 2.97 -16.56 14.78
CA GLU A 177 2.15 -15.81 15.74
C GLU A 177 2.22 -16.44 17.15
N PRO A 178 2.57 -15.69 18.21
CA PRO A 178 2.73 -16.22 19.56
C PRO A 178 1.40 -16.42 20.31
N GLU A 179 0.32 -16.83 19.61
CA GLU A 179 -1.00 -17.07 20.19
C GLU A 179 -1.18 -18.54 20.64
N GLY A 180 -0.42 -18.92 21.66
CA GLY A 180 -0.76 -20.03 22.54
C GLY A 180 -0.32 -21.44 22.11
N GLN A 181 0.52 -22.03 22.97
CA GLN A 181 0.71 -23.49 23.08
C GLN A 181 1.40 -24.23 21.92
N SER A 182 2.56 -23.73 21.48
CA SER A 182 3.74 -24.61 21.43
C SER A 182 5.05 -23.81 21.50
N GLU A 183 6.02 -24.30 22.26
CA GLU A 183 7.43 -23.86 22.17
C GLU A 183 8.08 -24.46 20.92
N ASN A 184 7.45 -24.26 19.75
CA ASN A 184 8.16 -24.47 18.49
C ASN A 184 9.09 -23.28 18.30
N TYR A 185 10.39 -23.58 18.16
CA TYR A 185 11.40 -22.65 17.67
C TYR A 185 11.22 -22.47 16.15
N ALA A 186 10.01 -22.08 15.73
CA ALA A 186 9.72 -21.75 14.35
C ALA A 186 10.35 -20.39 14.08
N ASP A 187 11.25 -20.33 13.10
CA ASP A 187 11.83 -19.06 12.68
C ASP A 187 10.75 -18.12 12.15
N SER A 188 10.92 -16.81 12.33
CA SER A 188 9.94 -15.83 11.85
C SER A 188 9.88 -15.76 10.32
N PHE A 189 10.93 -16.22 9.63
CA PHE A 189 11.02 -16.33 8.17
C PHE A 189 11.78 -17.60 7.76
N GLY A 190 11.67 -17.99 6.50
CA GLY A 190 12.46 -19.05 5.88
C GLY A 190 13.17 -18.59 4.60
N VAL A 191 14.17 -19.36 4.17
CA VAL A 191 14.86 -19.16 2.89
C VAL A 191 14.11 -19.90 1.78
N ALA A 192 13.48 -19.13 0.87
CA ALA A 192 12.75 -19.65 -0.28
C ALA A 192 13.68 -20.01 -1.45
N GLU A 193 14.73 -19.21 -1.69
CA GLU A 193 15.76 -19.49 -2.69
C GLU A 193 17.14 -19.00 -2.25
N PHE A 194 18.21 -19.60 -2.77
CA PHE A 194 19.56 -19.05 -2.64
C PHE A 194 20.38 -19.16 -3.94
N ALA A 195 21.37 -18.30 -4.07
CA ALA A 195 22.31 -18.28 -5.20
C ALA A 195 23.68 -17.71 -4.79
N ILE A 196 24.73 -18.02 -5.56
CA ILE A 196 26.04 -17.40 -5.42
C ILE A 196 26.51 -16.88 -6.78
N TYR A 197 26.99 -15.64 -6.84
CA TYR A 197 27.40 -15.00 -8.08
C TYR A 197 28.52 -13.95 -7.86
N GLU A 198 29.02 -13.40 -8.96
CA GLU A 198 30.05 -12.36 -9.00
C GLU A 198 29.60 -11.23 -9.94
N GLY A 199 29.79 -9.97 -9.55
CA GLY A 199 29.36 -8.81 -10.33
C GLY A 199 27.90 -8.41 -10.09
N GLU A 200 27.17 -8.15 -11.18
CA GLU A 200 25.76 -7.75 -11.16
C GLU A 200 24.82 -8.96 -11.29
N TRP A 201 23.62 -8.86 -10.72
CA TRP A 201 22.60 -9.91 -10.84
C TRP A 201 22.11 -10.02 -12.30
N THR A 202 21.93 -11.24 -12.79
CA THR A 202 21.37 -11.50 -14.13
C THR A 202 20.51 -12.76 -14.11
N ASP A 203 19.55 -12.87 -15.04
CA ASP A 203 18.66 -14.03 -15.19
C ASP A 203 19.40 -15.36 -15.51
N ALA A 204 20.72 -15.29 -15.76
CA ALA A 204 21.58 -16.45 -15.98
C ALA A 204 22.22 -16.98 -14.68
N VAL A 205 22.04 -16.30 -13.53
CA VAL A 205 22.50 -16.78 -12.23
C VAL A 205 21.68 -18.01 -11.84
N TYR A 206 22.37 -19.09 -11.49
CA TYR A 206 21.72 -20.33 -11.04
C TYR A 206 21.20 -20.18 -9.61
N THR A 207 19.89 -20.26 -9.44
CA THR A 207 19.18 -20.28 -8.15
C THR A 207 18.76 -21.71 -7.79
N VAL A 208 18.66 -21.98 -6.49
CA VAL A 208 18.15 -23.23 -5.93
C VAL A 208 17.03 -22.89 -4.94
N SER A 209 15.89 -23.54 -5.10
CA SER A 209 14.76 -23.45 -4.16
C SER A 209 15.07 -24.15 -2.83
N GLY A 210 14.61 -23.57 -1.73
CA GLY A 210 14.69 -24.12 -0.38
C GLY A 210 14.01 -25.48 -0.24
N ASP A 211 12.91 -25.70 -0.97
CA ASP A 211 12.09 -26.93 -0.91
C ASP A 211 12.87 -28.21 -1.29
N ILE A 212 13.93 -28.07 -2.08
CA ILE A 212 14.79 -29.17 -2.53
C ILE A 212 16.18 -29.16 -1.87
N MET A 213 16.38 -28.29 -0.88
CA MET A 213 17.63 -28.20 -0.15
C MET A 213 17.78 -29.35 0.85
N ASP A 214 19.00 -29.79 1.09
CA ASP A 214 19.29 -30.68 2.22
C ASP A 214 19.08 -29.92 3.54
N GLY A 215 18.38 -30.54 4.50
CA GLY A 215 18.02 -29.88 5.76
C GLY A 215 19.23 -29.44 6.59
N TYR A 216 20.33 -30.20 6.56
CA TYR A 216 21.54 -29.79 7.28
C TYR A 216 22.26 -28.62 6.59
N LEU A 217 22.20 -28.53 5.25
CA LEU A 217 22.63 -27.33 4.53
C LEU A 217 21.76 -26.12 4.87
N TYR A 218 20.44 -26.30 4.96
CA TYR A 218 19.51 -25.23 5.35
C TYR A 218 19.85 -24.68 6.74
N ASP A 219 19.99 -25.56 7.73
CA ASP A 219 20.38 -25.17 9.10
C ASP A 219 21.68 -24.37 9.11
N LEU A 220 22.71 -24.81 8.37
CA LEU A 220 24.00 -24.09 8.30
C LEU A 220 23.88 -22.70 7.66
N LEU A 221 22.99 -22.52 6.68
CA LEU A 221 22.74 -21.22 6.05
C LEU A 221 21.93 -20.29 6.96
N MET A 222 20.95 -20.81 7.71
CA MET A 222 20.22 -20.03 8.71
C MET A 222 21.14 -19.57 9.86
N ASN A 223 22.01 -20.45 10.37
CA ASN A 223 23.05 -20.08 11.35
C ASN A 223 23.98 -18.98 10.79
N MET A 224 24.38 -19.07 9.51
CA MET A 224 25.21 -18.04 8.86
C MET A 224 24.52 -16.67 8.80
N LEU A 225 23.21 -16.65 8.52
CA LEU A 225 22.37 -15.44 8.51
C LEU A 225 22.24 -14.85 9.93
N GLU A 226 22.00 -15.69 10.94
CA GLU A 226 21.89 -15.27 12.34
C GLU A 226 23.18 -14.59 12.84
N GLU A 227 24.35 -15.19 12.60
CA GLU A 227 25.66 -14.61 12.96
C GLU A 227 25.86 -13.18 12.41
N ARG A 228 25.24 -12.88 11.26
CA ARG A 228 25.34 -11.60 10.56
C ARG A 228 24.26 -10.61 10.98
N GLY A 229 23.36 -11.02 11.88
CA GLY A 229 22.28 -10.20 12.42
C GLY A 229 20.96 -10.32 11.67
N ILE A 230 20.79 -11.34 10.83
CA ILE A 230 19.52 -11.72 10.20
C ILE A 230 18.94 -12.89 11.01
N SER A 231 18.54 -12.60 12.26
CA SER A 231 17.98 -13.56 13.21
C SER A 231 16.44 -13.53 13.21
N SER A 232 15.81 -14.46 13.92
CA SER A 232 14.36 -14.41 14.12
C SER A 232 13.88 -13.10 14.80
N GLU A 233 14.69 -12.50 15.67
CA GLU A 233 14.44 -11.16 16.25
C GLU A 233 14.48 -10.04 15.19
N PHE A 234 15.43 -10.12 14.25
CA PHE A 234 15.46 -9.21 13.10
C PHE A 234 14.17 -9.30 12.29
N GLY A 235 13.65 -10.52 12.04
CA GLY A 235 12.38 -10.72 11.35
C GLY A 235 11.19 -10.03 12.04
N TYR A 236 11.03 -10.20 13.36
CA TYR A 236 9.97 -9.50 14.11
C TYR A 236 10.10 -7.97 14.05
N ASN A 237 11.32 -7.46 14.19
CA ASN A 237 11.60 -6.03 14.06
C ASN A 237 11.35 -5.50 12.64
N LEU A 238 11.59 -6.33 11.62
CA LEU A 238 11.34 -6.01 10.21
C LEU A 238 9.84 -5.92 9.91
N VAL A 239 9.01 -6.84 10.41
CA VAL A 239 7.54 -6.77 10.28
C VAL A 239 7.01 -5.49 10.94
N ASN A 240 7.44 -5.19 12.18
CA ASN A 240 7.04 -3.95 12.87
C ASN A 240 7.45 -2.69 12.08
N PHE A 241 8.68 -2.66 11.56
CA PHE A 241 9.15 -1.59 10.68
C PHE A 241 8.27 -1.44 9.43
N CYS A 242 8.04 -2.54 8.71
CA CYS A 242 7.28 -2.54 7.46
C CYS A 242 5.83 -2.12 7.69
N THR A 243 5.19 -2.56 8.77
CA THR A 243 3.81 -2.17 9.14
C THR A 243 3.70 -0.67 9.39
N VAL A 244 4.60 -0.09 10.19
CA VAL A 244 4.59 1.37 10.46
C VAL A 244 4.98 2.19 9.23
N TYR A 245 5.83 1.65 8.36
CA TYR A 245 6.27 2.33 7.15
C TYR A 245 5.22 2.29 6.05
N GLU A 246 4.65 1.13 5.74
CA GLU A 246 3.53 0.95 4.79
C GLU A 246 2.37 1.86 5.15
N HIS A 247 1.92 1.85 6.41
CA HIS A 247 0.81 2.70 6.86
C HIS A 247 1.09 4.20 6.66
N SER A 248 2.36 4.61 6.77
CA SER A 248 2.76 5.99 6.49
C SER A 248 2.74 6.33 4.99
N LEU A 249 3.02 5.36 4.12
CA LEU A 249 2.89 5.50 2.67
C LEU A 249 1.42 5.51 2.24
N TYR A 250 0.57 4.69 2.84
CA TYR A 250 -0.88 4.69 2.62
C TYR A 250 -1.50 6.06 2.95
N ILE A 251 -1.22 6.62 4.13
CA ILE A 251 -1.64 7.98 4.49
C ILE A 251 -1.12 9.02 3.46
N GLY A 252 0.14 8.90 3.04
CA GLY A 252 0.73 9.76 2.01
C GLY A 252 0.10 9.59 0.62
N LEU A 253 -0.43 8.41 0.29
CA LEU A 253 -1.19 8.13 -0.93
C LEU A 253 -2.58 8.79 -0.87
N LEU A 254 -3.29 8.67 0.25
CA LEU A 254 -4.57 9.35 0.47
C LEU A 254 -4.43 10.88 0.37
N GLU A 255 -3.36 11.46 0.94
CA GLU A 255 -3.05 12.89 0.81
C GLU A 255 -2.81 13.31 -0.64
N LYS A 256 -2.04 12.53 -1.42
CA LYS A 256 -1.80 12.77 -2.85
C LYS A 256 -3.09 12.64 -3.66
N LEU A 257 -3.92 11.64 -3.37
CA LEU A 257 -5.21 11.42 -4.02
C LEU A 257 -6.17 12.59 -3.76
N LYS A 258 -6.30 13.02 -2.50
CA LYS A 258 -7.06 14.23 -2.13
C LYS A 258 -6.54 15.45 -2.89
N ALA A 259 -5.22 15.67 -2.91
CA ALA A 259 -4.62 16.80 -3.61
C ALA A 259 -4.77 16.73 -5.14
N PHE A 260 -4.95 15.55 -5.74
CA PHE A 260 -5.27 15.37 -7.16
C PHE A 260 -6.74 15.72 -7.44
N VAL A 261 -7.66 15.16 -6.65
CA VAL A 261 -9.12 15.36 -6.80
C VAL A 261 -9.51 16.81 -6.52
N SER A 262 -8.90 17.47 -5.53
CA SER A 262 -9.15 18.88 -5.18
C SER A 262 -8.52 19.91 -6.14
N LYS A 263 -7.81 19.50 -7.21
CA LYS A 263 -7.16 20.40 -8.18
C LYS A 263 -7.95 20.63 -9.48
N GLN A 264 -9.21 20.21 -9.52
CA GLN A 264 -10.17 20.44 -10.62
C GLN A 264 -11.06 21.68 -10.37
#